data_AF-A0A0N1H3A3-F1
#
_entry.id   AF-A0A0N1H3A3-F1
#
_cell.length_a   1.000
_cell.length_b   1.000
_cell.length_c   1.000
_cell.angle_alpha   90.00
_cell.angle_beta   90.00
_cell.angle_gamma   90.00
#
_symmetry.space_group_name_H-M   'P 1'
#
loop_
_entity.id
_entity.type
_entity.pdbx_description
1 polymer ?
#
loop_
_entity_poly.entity_id
_entity_poly.type
_entity_poly.pdbx_seq_one_letter_code
_entity_poly.pdbx_strand_id
1 'polypeptide(L)'
;MKVIRKSDMLRNGQEGHLRAERDFLVAAEGSRWIIPLLAAFQDDKFLYLVMEYCIGGDFLGLLIRKNVLNEDVTRWYIAEMILCVEEAHRMKWIHRDVKPDNFLIGADGHLKISDFGLAFDGEWEHDQKYFQKHRADLADRLGLEVTGDEQDIEDDAKLDNARKVAEMFPPPGCKPLKKHAVSFSEDVPEEENIIDWRNRAQKRRLARSVVGTSQYMAPEVIRGELYDGRCD
;
A
#
# COMPACT_ATOMS: atom_id res chain seq x y z
N MET A 1 13.31 9.36 -5.08
CA MET A 1 12.22 10.22 -4.58
C MET A 1 10.91 9.68 -5.11
N LYS A 2 9.97 9.34 -4.24
CA LYS A 2 8.61 8.90 -4.59
C LYS A 2 7.71 10.13 -4.65
N VAL A 3 7.03 10.34 -5.78
CA VAL A 3 6.11 11.46 -6.00
C VAL A 3 4.72 10.90 -6.14
N ILE A 4 3.79 11.34 -5.31
CA ILE A 4 2.44 10.78 -5.22
C ILE A 4 1.43 11.91 -5.37
N ARG A 5 0.50 11.77 -6.33
CA ARG A 5 -0.56 12.76 -6.56
C ARG A 5 -1.66 12.61 -5.52
N LYS A 6 -2.06 13.71 -4.88
CA LYS A 6 -3.07 13.69 -3.81
C LYS A 6 -4.46 13.31 -4.31
N SER A 7 -4.87 13.78 -5.49
CA SER A 7 -6.19 13.46 -6.05
C SER A 7 -6.35 11.97 -6.29
N ASP A 8 -5.33 11.31 -6.86
CA ASP A 8 -5.33 9.85 -7.08
C ASP A 8 -5.47 9.05 -5.79
N MET A 9 -4.77 9.48 -4.72
CA MET A 9 -4.88 8.84 -3.41
C MET A 9 -6.29 8.94 -2.84
N LEU A 10 -6.91 10.11 -2.93
CA LEU A 10 -8.26 10.35 -2.42
C LEU A 10 -9.33 9.62 -3.25
N ARG A 11 -9.19 9.60 -4.58
CA ARG A 11 -10.07 8.89 -5.51
C ARG A 11 -10.04 7.38 -5.25
N ASN A 12 -8.85 6.83 -5.01
CA ASN A 12 -8.66 5.39 -4.80
C ASN A 12 -8.74 4.95 -3.33
N GLY A 13 -8.97 5.86 -2.39
CA GLY A 13 -9.06 5.55 -0.95
C GLY A 13 -7.75 5.04 -0.35
N GLN A 14 -6.60 5.45 -0.89
CA GLN A 14 -5.27 4.95 -0.51
C GLN A 14 -4.56 5.83 0.53
N GLU A 15 -5.25 6.85 1.08
CA GLU A 15 -4.69 7.77 2.07
C GLU A 15 -4.20 7.08 3.35
N GLY A 16 -4.89 6.02 3.79
CA GLY A 16 -4.51 5.23 4.96
C GLY A 16 -3.21 4.45 4.73
N HIS A 17 -3.09 3.82 3.56
CA HIS A 17 -1.88 3.07 3.19
C HIS A 17 -0.64 3.96 3.11
N LEU A 18 -0.79 5.18 2.59
CA LEU A 18 0.35 6.10 2.48
C LEU A 18 0.81 6.65 3.84
N ARG A 19 -0.12 6.90 4.76
CA ARG A 19 0.21 7.27 6.14
C ARG A 19 0.95 6.12 6.83
N ALA A 20 0.45 4.90 6.67
CA ALA A 20 1.08 3.70 7.19
C ALA A 20 2.51 3.55 6.67
N GLU A 21 2.72 3.70 5.35
CA GLU A 21 4.05 3.65 4.73
C GLU A 21 5.00 4.69 5.33
N ARG A 22 4.55 5.94 5.48
CA ARG A 22 5.37 6.99 6.11
C ARG A 22 5.73 6.63 7.56
N ASP A 23 4.74 6.22 8.35
CA ASP A 23 4.92 5.97 9.78
C ASP A 23 5.82 4.77 10.03
N PHE A 24 5.72 3.74 9.18
CA PHE A 24 6.67 2.64 9.14
C PHE A 24 8.09 3.11 8.83
N LEU A 25 8.28 3.89 7.76
CA LEU A 25 9.61 4.33 7.34
C LEU A 25 10.27 5.25 8.38
N VAL A 26 9.48 6.04 9.12
CA VAL A 26 9.96 6.84 10.26
C VAL A 26 10.35 5.92 11.43
N ALA A 27 9.53 4.92 11.75
CA ALA A 27 9.84 3.95 12.82
C ALA A 27 11.06 3.08 12.51
N ALA A 28 11.34 2.85 11.23
CA ALA A 28 12.48 2.09 10.73
C ALA A 28 13.79 2.89 10.67
N GLU A 29 13.81 4.14 11.14
CA GLU A 29 15.01 4.97 11.15
C GLU A 29 16.19 4.27 11.84
N GLY A 30 17.34 4.24 11.18
CA GLY A 30 18.55 3.56 11.67
C GLY A 30 18.60 2.06 11.37
N SER A 31 17.55 1.46 10.78
CA SER A 31 17.62 0.08 10.30
C SER A 31 18.59 -0.06 9.13
N ARG A 32 19.39 -1.14 9.17
CA ARG A 32 20.26 -1.49 8.03
C ARG A 32 19.46 -2.02 6.84
N TRP A 33 18.37 -2.73 7.13
CA TRP A 33 17.66 -3.59 6.18
C TRP A 33 16.48 -2.92 5.48
N ILE A 34 15.97 -1.82 6.02
CA ILE A 34 14.86 -1.07 5.45
C ILE A 34 15.42 0.19 4.78
N ILE A 35 14.82 0.61 3.66
CA ILE A 35 15.23 1.84 2.98
C ILE A 35 14.97 3.07 3.88
N PRO A 36 15.99 3.89 4.19
CA PRO A 36 15.79 5.08 5.02
C PRO A 36 14.97 6.16 4.31
N LEU A 37 14.01 6.73 5.04
CA LEU A 37 13.33 7.96 4.66
C LEU A 37 14.16 9.16 5.16
N LEU A 38 14.71 9.93 4.23
CA LEU A 38 15.54 11.10 4.51
C LEU A 38 14.69 12.34 4.80
N ALA A 39 13.58 12.51 4.09
CA ALA A 39 12.64 13.61 4.28
C ALA A 39 11.27 13.28 3.70
N ALA A 40 10.22 13.88 4.27
CA ALA A 40 8.87 13.85 3.72
C ALA A 40 8.29 15.28 3.71
N PHE A 41 7.75 15.70 2.57
CA PHE A 41 7.13 17.02 2.41
C PHE A 41 6.00 16.98 1.38
N GLN A 42 5.26 18.06 1.25
CA GLN A 42 4.11 18.16 0.35
C GLN A 42 3.97 19.57 -0.22
N ASP A 43 3.38 19.65 -1.41
CA ASP A 43 2.83 20.90 -1.97
C ASP A 43 1.30 20.77 -2.12
N ASP A 44 0.65 21.66 -2.85
CA ASP A 44 -0.82 21.63 -3.00
C ASP A 44 -1.32 20.38 -3.74
N LYS A 45 -0.53 19.78 -4.64
CA LYS A 45 -0.95 18.71 -5.55
C LYS A 45 -0.32 17.35 -5.24
N PHE A 46 0.87 17.32 -4.65
CA PHE A 46 1.71 16.14 -4.51
C PHE A 46 2.25 15.96 -3.08
N LEU A 47 2.54 14.69 -2.77
CA LEU A 47 3.29 14.24 -1.61
C LEU A 47 4.64 13.70 -2.09
N TYR A 48 5.70 14.04 -1.36
CA TYR A 48 7.08 13.68 -1.69
C TYR A 48 7.71 12.90 -0.56
N LEU A 49 8.17 11.68 -0.85
CA LEU A 49 8.99 10.87 0.05
C LEU A 49 10.40 10.78 -0.53
N VAL A 50 11.36 11.41 0.16
CA VAL A 50 12.78 11.38 -0.19
C VAL A 50 13.40 10.22 0.57
N MET A 51 13.83 9.21 -0.16
CA MET A 51 14.45 7.99 0.36
C MET A 51 15.90 7.89 -0.11
N GLU A 52 16.70 7.08 0.57
CA GLU A 52 18.06 6.74 0.13
C GLU A 52 18.05 6.18 -1.30
N TYR A 53 19.06 6.55 -2.10
CA TYR A 53 19.20 6.06 -3.46
C TYR A 53 20.10 4.83 -3.52
N CYS A 54 19.50 3.69 -3.87
CA CYS A 54 20.21 2.43 -4.08
C CYS A 54 20.77 2.34 -5.51
N ILE A 55 22.07 2.63 -5.67
CA ILE A 55 22.74 2.64 -6.99
C ILE A 55 22.75 1.28 -7.70
N GLY A 56 22.66 0.16 -6.96
CA GLY A 56 22.62 -1.18 -7.54
C GLY A 56 21.29 -1.50 -8.23
N GLY A 57 20.26 -0.65 -8.08
CA GLY A 57 18.92 -0.87 -8.60
C GLY A 57 18.17 -1.94 -7.80
N ASP A 58 17.10 -2.46 -8.37
CA ASP A 58 16.31 -3.54 -7.79
C ASP A 58 16.86 -4.95 -8.13
N PHE A 59 16.46 -5.93 -7.32
CA PHE A 59 16.90 -7.32 -7.46
C PHE A 59 16.31 -7.99 -8.70
N LEU A 60 15.11 -7.59 -9.15
CA LEU A 60 14.55 -8.08 -10.41
C LEU A 60 15.47 -7.72 -11.59
N GLY A 61 15.99 -6.49 -11.63
CA GLY A 61 16.93 -6.03 -12.64
C GLY A 61 18.25 -6.81 -12.60
N LEU A 62 18.71 -7.23 -11.42
CA LEU A 62 19.85 -8.16 -11.31
C LEU A 62 19.52 -9.52 -11.92
N LEU A 63 18.35 -10.09 -11.61
CA LEU A 63 17.90 -11.37 -12.15
C LEU A 63 17.73 -11.32 -13.68
N ILE A 64 17.20 -10.23 -14.24
CA ILE A 64 17.07 -10.04 -15.69
C ILE A 64 18.45 -10.03 -16.36
N ARG A 65 19.45 -9.35 -15.78
CA ARG A 65 20.80 -9.26 -16.35
C ARG A 65 21.59 -10.56 -16.25
N LYS A 66 21.43 -11.31 -15.15
CA LYS A 66 22.19 -12.55 -14.89
C LYS A 66 21.48 -13.81 -15.34
N ASN A 67 20.16 -13.75 -15.54
CA ASN A 67 19.24 -14.85 -15.81
C ASN A 67 19.17 -15.88 -14.68
N VAL A 68 20.31 -16.45 -14.28
CA VAL A 68 20.43 -17.42 -13.18
C VAL A 68 21.61 -17.04 -12.30
N LEU A 69 21.39 -17.04 -10.99
CA LEU A 69 22.44 -16.82 -9.99
C LEU A 69 23.03 -18.15 -9.52
N ASN A 70 24.33 -18.17 -9.26
CA ASN A 70 24.99 -19.32 -8.64
C ASN A 70 24.45 -19.55 -7.24
N GLU A 71 24.41 -20.81 -6.79
CA GLU A 71 23.82 -21.18 -5.50
C GLU A 71 24.42 -20.39 -4.32
N ASP A 72 25.74 -20.18 -4.30
CA ASP A 72 26.39 -19.42 -3.22
C ASP A 72 25.92 -17.95 -3.16
N VAL A 73 25.73 -17.32 -4.33
CA VAL A 73 25.25 -15.94 -4.45
C VAL A 73 23.76 -15.87 -4.08
N THR A 74 22.98 -16.84 -4.54
CA THR A 74 21.56 -16.98 -4.20
C THR A 74 21.41 -17.14 -2.68
N ARG A 75 22.19 -18.02 -2.06
CA ARG A 75 22.17 -18.26 -0.60
C ARG A 75 22.46 -16.99 0.17
N TRP A 76 23.42 -16.19 -0.28
CA TRP A 76 23.76 -14.90 0.31
C TRP A 76 22.57 -13.93 0.26
N TYR A 77 22.03 -13.68 -0.92
CA TYR A 77 20.93 -12.73 -1.08
C TYR A 77 19.63 -13.18 -0.42
N ILE A 78 19.32 -14.48 -0.45
CA ILE A 78 18.16 -15.02 0.26
C ILE A 78 18.31 -14.82 1.78
N ALA A 79 19.51 -15.00 2.34
CA ALA A 79 19.74 -14.73 3.76
C ALA A 79 19.49 -13.25 4.11
N GLU A 80 19.90 -12.32 3.24
CA GLU A 80 19.63 -10.88 3.44
C GLU A 80 18.15 -10.54 3.27
N MET A 81 17.45 -11.14 2.30
CA MET A 81 16.01 -10.97 2.13
C MET A 81 15.24 -11.41 3.39
N ILE A 82 15.62 -12.55 3.97
CA ILE A 82 15.04 -13.03 5.24
C ILE A 82 15.27 -12.02 6.36
N LEU A 83 16.48 -11.46 6.49
CA LEU A 83 16.79 -10.46 7.51
C LEU A 83 15.99 -9.15 7.30
N CYS A 84 15.74 -8.75 6.06
CA CYS A 84 14.89 -7.61 5.76
C CYS A 84 13.44 -7.81 6.20
N VAL A 85 12.87 -8.98 5.87
CA VAL A 85 11.50 -9.33 6.26
C VAL A 85 11.37 -9.46 7.78
N GLU A 86 12.33 -10.15 8.43
CA GLU A 86 12.37 -10.31 9.88
C GLU A 86 12.42 -8.96 10.60
N GLU A 87 13.19 -7.99 10.08
CA GLU A 87 13.27 -6.66 10.67
C GLU A 87 11.93 -5.91 10.61
N ALA A 88 11.18 -6.02 9.50
CA ALA A 88 9.83 -5.48 9.40
C ALA A 88 8.86 -6.18 10.38
N HIS A 89 8.93 -7.51 10.48
CA HIS A 89 8.09 -8.29 11.39
C HIS A 89 8.40 -8.00 12.87
N ARG A 90 9.67 -7.73 13.20
CA ARG A 90 10.12 -7.31 14.54
C ARG A 90 9.45 -6.01 14.96
N MET A 91 9.24 -5.10 14.01
CA MET A 91 8.51 -3.84 14.19
C MET A 91 6.98 -4.02 14.17
N LYS A 92 6.46 -5.24 14.04
CA LYS A 92 5.03 -5.59 13.95
C LYS A 92 4.34 -5.17 12.65
N TRP A 93 5.11 -5.08 11.58
CA TRP A 93 4.60 -4.82 10.24
C TRP A 93 4.68 -6.09 9.39
N ILE A 94 3.63 -6.32 8.59
CA ILE A 94 3.60 -7.36 7.55
C ILE A 94 3.70 -6.66 6.21
N HIS A 95 4.62 -7.05 5.33
CA HIS A 95 4.88 -6.36 4.06
C HIS A 95 3.79 -6.63 3.03
N ARG A 96 3.37 -7.90 2.88
CA ARG A 96 2.33 -8.41 1.97
C ARG A 96 2.60 -8.26 0.46
N ASP A 97 3.80 -7.86 0.08
CA ASP A 97 4.20 -7.72 -1.33
C ASP A 97 5.69 -8.01 -1.50
N VAL A 98 6.15 -9.12 -0.89
CA VAL A 98 7.54 -9.56 -1.01
C VAL A 98 7.79 -10.07 -2.43
N LYS A 99 8.60 -9.32 -3.19
CA LYS A 99 8.96 -9.65 -4.58
C LYS A 99 10.34 -9.07 -4.92
N PRO A 100 11.03 -9.60 -5.95
CA PRO A 100 12.36 -9.13 -6.34
C PRO A 100 12.45 -7.61 -6.60
N ASP A 101 11.41 -6.99 -7.11
CA ASP A 101 11.33 -5.55 -7.40
C ASP A 101 11.47 -4.68 -6.14
N ASN A 102 11.02 -5.20 -4.99
CA ASN A 102 10.96 -4.46 -3.73
C ASN A 102 12.26 -4.59 -2.91
N PHE A 103 13.21 -5.42 -3.36
CA PHE A 103 14.55 -5.50 -2.78
C PHE A 103 15.53 -4.67 -3.61
N LEU A 104 16.10 -3.65 -2.99
CA LEU A 104 17.04 -2.72 -3.61
C LEU A 104 18.47 -3.03 -3.16
N ILE A 105 19.44 -2.80 -4.05
CA ILE A 105 20.85 -3.08 -3.82
C ILE A 105 21.60 -1.76 -3.53
N GLY A 106 22.15 -1.65 -2.33
CA GLY A 106 22.95 -0.51 -1.88
C GLY A 106 24.29 -0.37 -2.60
N ALA A 107 25.00 0.74 -2.36
CA ALA A 107 26.33 0.97 -2.93
C ALA A 107 27.40 -0.02 -2.40
N ASP A 108 27.14 -0.60 -1.24
CA ASP A 108 27.94 -1.66 -0.61
C ASP A 108 27.61 -3.07 -1.15
N GLY A 109 26.59 -3.19 -2.02
CA GLY A 109 26.15 -4.45 -2.61
C GLY A 109 25.16 -5.25 -1.75
N HIS A 110 24.77 -4.75 -0.58
CA HIS A 110 23.82 -5.37 0.33
C HIS A 110 22.37 -5.00 0.01
N LEU A 111 21.42 -5.86 0.38
CA LEU A 111 20.00 -5.62 0.17
C LEU A 111 19.36 -4.72 1.23
N LYS A 112 18.38 -3.93 0.75
CA LYS A 112 17.41 -3.19 1.55
C LYS A 112 16.02 -3.41 0.98
N ILE A 113 15.01 -3.64 1.83
CA ILE A 113 13.62 -3.73 1.41
C ILE A 113 12.96 -2.34 1.33
N SER A 114 12.06 -2.18 0.37
CA SER A 114 11.35 -0.95 0.06
C SER A 114 9.89 -1.24 -0.32
N ASP A 115 9.08 -0.19 -0.42
CA ASP A 115 7.68 -0.19 -0.86
C ASP A 115 6.70 -0.88 0.10
N PHE A 116 6.46 -0.21 1.22
CA PHE A 116 5.52 -0.62 2.25
C PHE A 116 4.09 -0.09 2.00
N GLY A 117 3.77 0.29 0.76
CA GLY A 117 2.46 0.82 0.38
C GLY A 117 1.31 -0.19 0.54
N LEU A 118 1.63 -1.48 0.65
CA LEU A 118 0.68 -2.54 0.99
C LEU A 118 0.92 -3.12 2.38
N ALA A 119 1.73 -2.49 3.23
CA ALA A 119 2.03 -3.06 4.54
C ALA A 119 0.82 -3.02 5.50
N PHE A 120 0.87 -3.84 6.55
CA PHE A 120 -0.18 -3.94 7.57
C PHE A 120 0.42 -3.99 8.98
N ASP A 121 -0.01 -3.07 9.84
CA ASP A 121 0.38 -2.97 11.25
C ASP A 121 -0.77 -3.28 12.22
N GLY A 122 -1.98 -3.51 11.69
CA GLY A 122 -3.16 -3.82 12.48
C GLY A 122 -3.78 -2.63 13.21
N GLU A 123 -3.29 -1.41 12.96
CA GLU A 123 -3.80 -0.18 13.58
C GLU A 123 -5.01 0.36 12.81
N TRP A 124 -6.02 0.84 13.55
CA TRP A 124 -7.26 1.38 12.96
C TRP A 124 -7.04 2.75 12.30
N GLU A 125 -5.96 3.45 12.66
CA GLU A 125 -5.58 4.75 12.07
C GLU A 125 -5.29 4.64 10.56
N HIS A 126 -5.03 3.42 10.08
CA HIS A 126 -4.81 3.11 8.67
C HIS A 126 -6.05 2.51 7.98
N ASP A 127 -7.21 2.44 8.64
CA ASP A 127 -8.44 1.89 8.05
C ASP A 127 -9.06 2.86 7.04
N GLN A 128 -9.13 2.44 5.77
CA GLN A 128 -9.73 3.19 4.66
C GLN A 128 -11.17 3.62 4.95
N LYS A 129 -11.94 2.82 5.69
CA LYS A 129 -13.36 3.11 5.99
C LYS A 129 -13.51 4.38 6.83
N TYR A 130 -12.56 4.63 7.73
CA TYR A 130 -12.58 5.83 8.57
C TYR A 130 -12.47 7.09 7.71
N PHE A 131 -11.49 7.13 6.81
CA PHE A 131 -11.28 8.30 5.95
C PHE A 131 -12.40 8.51 4.94
N GLN A 132 -12.95 7.45 4.36
CA GLN A 132 -14.09 7.54 3.45
C GLN A 132 -15.33 8.15 4.14
N LYS A 133 -15.68 7.65 5.33
CA LYS A 133 -16.82 8.19 6.11
C LYS A 133 -16.60 9.65 6.47
N HIS A 134 -15.40 9.99 6.94
CA HIS A 134 -15.08 11.36 7.34
C HIS A 134 -15.16 12.34 6.16
N ARG A 135 -14.70 11.94 4.97
CA ARG A 135 -14.82 12.76 3.75
C ARG A 135 -16.26 12.96 3.31
N ALA A 136 -17.06 11.88 3.33
CA ALA A 136 -18.47 11.96 2.96
C ALA A 136 -19.25 12.89 3.90
N ASP A 137 -19.04 12.77 5.21
CA ASP A 137 -19.66 13.64 6.22
C ASP A 137 -19.26 15.11 6.03
N LEU A 138 -17.98 15.39 5.81
CA LEU A 138 -17.50 16.75 5.58
C LEU A 138 -18.07 17.36 4.29
N ALA A 139 -18.13 16.59 3.21
CA ALA A 139 -18.67 17.07 1.94
C ALA A 139 -20.16 17.41 2.06
N ASP A 140 -20.94 16.56 2.76
CA ASP A 140 -22.37 16.78 3.00
C ASP A 140 -22.60 18.01 3.90
N ARG A 141 -21.88 18.09 5.02
CA ARG A 141 -22.02 19.21 5.98
C ARG A 141 -21.61 20.56 5.40
N LEU A 142 -20.67 20.59 4.47
CA LEU A 142 -20.20 21.81 3.83
C LEU A 142 -20.90 22.09 2.48
N GLY A 143 -21.77 21.18 2.01
CA GLY A 143 -22.46 21.31 0.73
C GLY A 143 -21.51 21.38 -0.47
N LEU A 144 -20.38 20.70 -0.41
CA LEU A 144 -19.33 20.75 -1.43
C LEU A 144 -19.55 19.70 -2.50
N GLU A 145 -19.68 20.13 -3.75
CA GLU A 145 -19.63 19.24 -4.92
C GLU A 145 -18.18 19.07 -5.36
N VAL A 146 -17.63 17.87 -5.21
CA VAL A 146 -16.21 17.58 -5.50
C VAL A 146 -16.07 17.24 -6.97
N THR A 147 -15.74 18.24 -7.80
CA THR A 147 -15.52 18.10 -9.25
C THR A 147 -14.08 17.76 -9.64
N GLY A 148 -13.11 17.91 -8.74
CA GLY A 148 -11.67 17.68 -9.01
C GLY A 148 -10.94 18.91 -9.56
N ASP A 149 -9.62 18.79 -9.76
CA ASP A 149 -8.81 19.82 -10.44
C ASP A 149 -8.95 19.76 -11.99
N GLU A 150 -8.31 20.69 -12.72
CA GLU A 150 -8.39 20.71 -14.20
C GLU A 150 -7.92 19.40 -14.83
N GLN A 151 -6.91 18.76 -14.24
CA GLN A 151 -6.34 17.51 -14.73
C GLN A 151 -7.27 16.33 -14.44
N ASP A 152 -7.89 16.31 -13.27
CA ASP A 152 -8.94 15.36 -12.89
C ASP A 152 -10.13 15.40 -13.87
N ILE A 153 -10.57 16.60 -14.28
CA ILE A 153 -11.62 16.77 -15.28
C ILE A 153 -11.20 16.22 -16.64
N GLU A 154 -9.96 16.45 -17.05
CA GLU A 154 -9.42 15.94 -18.30
C GLU A 154 -9.28 14.40 -18.28
N ASP A 155 -8.81 13.85 -17.17
CA ASP A 155 -8.67 12.41 -16.96
C ASP A 155 -10.04 11.71 -16.94
N ASP A 156 -11.04 12.31 -16.31
CA ASP A 156 -12.43 11.83 -16.32
C ASP A 156 -13.03 11.89 -17.73
N ALA A 157 -12.74 12.95 -18.51
CA ALA A 157 -13.16 13.05 -19.91
C ALA A 157 -12.51 11.98 -20.79
N LYS A 158 -11.22 11.65 -20.55
CA LYS A 158 -10.51 10.55 -21.24
C LYS A 158 -11.09 9.19 -20.85
N LEU A 159 -11.39 8.95 -19.58
CA LEU A 159 -12.03 7.74 -19.07
C LEU A 159 -13.42 7.54 -19.67
N ASP A 160 -14.22 8.61 -19.75
CA ASP A 160 -15.55 8.57 -20.36
C ASP A 160 -15.47 8.28 -21.87
N ASN A 161 -14.48 8.83 -22.56
CA ASN A 161 -14.23 8.50 -23.96
C ASN A 161 -13.82 7.02 -24.13
N ALA A 162 -12.93 6.52 -23.27
CA ALA A 162 -12.51 5.12 -23.27
C ALA A 162 -13.67 4.16 -22.94
N ARG A 163 -14.56 4.54 -22.00
CA ARG A 163 -15.80 3.79 -21.71
C ARG A 163 -16.75 3.77 -22.90
N LYS A 164 -16.96 4.90 -23.57
CA LYS A 164 -17.79 4.95 -24.80
C LYS A 164 -17.23 4.06 -25.91
N VAL A 165 -15.90 4.02 -26.06
CA VAL A 165 -15.24 3.12 -27.02
C VAL A 165 -15.39 1.64 -26.61
N ALA A 166 -15.28 1.32 -25.32
CA ALA A 166 -15.48 -0.04 -24.81
C ALA A 166 -16.95 -0.50 -24.89
N GLU A 167 -17.91 0.40 -24.73
CA GLU A 167 -19.34 0.12 -24.95
C GLU A 167 -19.69 -0.06 -26.43
N MET A 168 -18.95 0.59 -27.35
CA MET A 168 -19.05 0.38 -28.79
C MET A 168 -18.49 -0.99 -29.24
N PHE A 169 -17.52 -1.55 -28.51
CA PHE A 169 -16.93 -2.86 -28.78
C PHE A 169 -16.89 -3.74 -27.51
N PRO A 170 -18.04 -4.28 -27.07
CA PRO A 170 -18.07 -5.10 -25.86
C PRO A 170 -17.35 -6.45 -26.11
N PRO A 171 -16.43 -6.87 -25.23
CA PRO A 171 -15.91 -8.23 -25.26
C PRO A 171 -17.05 -9.22 -24.92
N PRO A 172 -17.12 -10.39 -25.60
CA PRO A 172 -18.20 -11.34 -25.35
C PRO A 172 -18.10 -11.89 -23.92
N GLY A 173 -19.12 -11.59 -23.09
CA GLY A 173 -19.34 -12.25 -21.79
C GLY A 173 -19.20 -11.40 -20.52
N CYS A 174 -18.96 -10.08 -20.60
CA CYS A 174 -18.80 -9.26 -19.40
C CYS A 174 -20.15 -8.77 -18.84
N LYS A 175 -20.54 -9.24 -17.65
CA LYS A 175 -21.68 -8.68 -16.89
C LYS A 175 -21.24 -7.42 -16.14
N PRO A 176 -22.07 -6.37 -16.05
CA PRO A 176 -21.71 -5.15 -15.34
C PRO A 176 -21.55 -5.42 -13.83
N LEU A 177 -20.42 -5.00 -13.27
CA LEU A 177 -20.16 -5.00 -11.83
C LEU A 177 -21.12 -4.01 -11.15
N LYS A 178 -21.99 -4.54 -10.28
CA LYS A 178 -22.84 -3.71 -9.41
C LYS A 178 -21.93 -2.96 -8.42
N LYS A 179 -22.05 -1.63 -8.38
CA LYS A 179 -21.50 -0.82 -7.28
C LYS A 179 -22.15 -1.32 -5.98
N HIS A 180 -21.37 -1.97 -5.13
CA HIS A 180 -21.82 -2.36 -3.80
C HIS A 180 -22.01 -1.08 -2.97
N ALA A 181 -23.27 -0.66 -2.81
CA ALA A 181 -23.65 0.24 -1.74
C ALA A 181 -23.45 -0.52 -0.43
N VAL A 182 -22.43 -0.13 0.34
CA VAL A 182 -22.15 -0.76 1.62
C VAL A 182 -23.08 -0.13 2.65
N SER A 183 -24.15 -0.83 3.01
CA SER A 183 -24.93 -0.52 4.21
C SER A 183 -24.05 -0.78 5.43
N PHE A 184 -23.87 0.21 6.30
CA PHE A 184 -23.10 0.07 7.53
C PHE A 184 -23.94 0.46 8.75
N SER A 185 -24.25 -0.54 9.57
CA SER A 185 -24.67 -0.37 10.96
C SER A 185 -23.46 -0.70 11.85
N GLU A 186 -22.94 0.29 12.58
CA GLU A 186 -21.98 0.04 13.66
C GLU A 186 -22.64 0.43 14.98
N ASP A 187 -22.87 -0.56 15.84
CA ASP A 187 -23.26 -0.41 17.24
C ASP A 187 -22.08 0.17 18.03
N VAL A 188 -22.03 1.50 18.17
CA VAL A 188 -21.06 2.19 19.03
C VAL A 188 -21.62 2.22 20.46
N PRO A 189 -20.91 1.71 21.49
CA PRO A 189 -21.35 1.84 22.87
C PRO A 189 -21.33 3.31 23.31
N GLU A 190 -22.45 3.80 23.85
CA GLU A 190 -22.67 5.22 24.18
C GLU A 190 -21.80 5.77 25.33
N GLU A 191 -21.13 4.92 26.12
CA GLU A 191 -20.47 5.31 27.38
C GLU A 191 -18.93 5.28 27.36
N GLU A 192 -18.28 4.90 26.25
CA GLU A 192 -16.81 4.81 26.18
C GLU A 192 -16.22 5.85 25.21
N ASN A 193 -15.05 6.42 25.55
CA ASN A 193 -14.30 7.25 24.61
C ASN A 193 -14.05 6.46 23.33
N ILE A 194 -14.47 7.00 22.19
CA ILE A 194 -14.37 6.35 20.88
C ILE A 194 -12.95 5.87 20.57
N ILE A 195 -11.93 6.62 21.02
CA ILE A 195 -10.52 6.25 20.82
C ILE A 195 -10.14 5.03 21.67
N ASP A 196 -10.56 5.00 22.93
CA ASP A 196 -10.28 3.89 23.85
C ASP A 196 -11.00 2.60 23.43
N TRP A 197 -12.25 2.72 22.99
CA TRP A 197 -13.01 1.61 22.42
C TRP A 197 -12.36 1.07 21.15
N ARG A 198 -11.93 1.95 20.22
CA ARG A 198 -11.23 1.56 18.98
C ARG A 198 -9.91 0.87 19.24
N ASN A 199 -9.09 1.43 20.14
CA ASN A 199 -7.81 0.85 20.53
C ASN A 199 -7.97 -0.58 21.08
N ARG A 200 -9.08 -0.85 21.77
CA ARG A 200 -9.39 -2.18 22.33
C ARG A 200 -10.03 -3.13 21.31
N ALA A 201 -11.03 -2.65 20.54
CA ALA A 201 -11.92 -3.48 19.74
C ALA A 201 -11.50 -3.60 18.26
N GLN A 202 -10.75 -2.63 17.73
CA GLN A 202 -10.40 -2.57 16.30
C GLN A 202 -8.93 -2.88 16.01
N LYS A 203 -8.08 -3.12 17.03
CA LYS A 203 -6.70 -3.59 16.83
C LYS A 203 -6.69 -5.02 16.31
N ARG A 204 -6.32 -5.19 15.04
CA ARG A 204 -6.34 -6.50 14.37
C ARG A 204 -4.95 -7.14 14.45
N ARG A 205 -4.90 -8.41 14.86
CA ARG A 205 -3.66 -9.21 14.81
C ARG A 205 -3.46 -9.93 13.47
N LEU A 206 -4.52 -10.02 12.67
CA LEU A 206 -4.56 -10.77 11.42
C LEU A 206 -5.12 -9.88 10.30
N ALA A 207 -4.52 -9.99 9.12
CA ALA A 207 -4.99 -9.36 7.90
C ALA A 207 -5.94 -10.32 7.14
N ARG A 208 -6.83 -9.75 6.31
CA ARG A 208 -7.80 -10.51 5.49
C ARG A 208 -7.86 -10.04 4.03
N SER A 209 -7.29 -8.88 3.72
CA SER A 209 -7.39 -8.30 2.39
C SER A 209 -6.55 -9.09 1.39
N VAL A 210 -7.10 -9.36 0.21
CA VAL A 210 -6.36 -9.98 -0.90
C VAL A 210 -5.58 -8.87 -1.61
N VAL A 211 -4.29 -8.77 -1.30
CA VAL A 211 -3.36 -7.76 -1.83
C VAL A 211 -2.01 -8.39 -2.13
N GLY A 212 -1.22 -7.75 -2.99
CA GLY A 212 0.11 -8.20 -3.37
C GLY A 212 0.20 -8.65 -4.83
N THR A 213 1.42 -8.90 -5.27
CA THR A 213 1.72 -9.33 -6.64
C THR A 213 1.36 -10.80 -6.82
N SER A 214 0.51 -11.10 -7.82
CA SER A 214 -0.14 -12.40 -7.98
C SER A 214 0.78 -13.62 -8.03
N GLN A 215 2.00 -13.46 -8.54
CA GLN A 215 2.99 -14.53 -8.64
C GLN A 215 3.66 -14.88 -7.30
N TYR A 216 3.62 -13.95 -6.34
CA TYR A 216 4.29 -14.04 -5.04
C TYR A 216 3.32 -14.09 -3.86
N MET A 217 2.00 -14.01 -4.10
CA MET A 217 1.00 -14.08 -3.04
C MET A 217 0.95 -15.47 -2.39
N ALA A 218 0.94 -15.50 -1.06
CA ALA A 218 0.72 -16.72 -0.31
C ALA A 218 -0.68 -17.33 -0.56
N PRO A 219 -0.84 -18.66 -0.55
CA PRO A 219 -2.11 -19.32 -0.86
C PRO A 219 -3.29 -18.89 0.01
N GLU A 220 -3.07 -18.64 1.30
CA GLU A 220 -4.06 -18.18 2.26
C GLU A 220 -4.57 -16.77 1.93
N VAL A 221 -3.71 -15.90 1.37
CA VAL A 221 -4.08 -14.57 0.90
C VAL A 221 -5.00 -14.70 -0.31
N ILE A 222 -4.66 -15.57 -1.27
CA ILE A 222 -5.46 -15.81 -2.47
C ILE A 222 -6.86 -16.38 -2.11
N ARG A 223 -6.94 -17.21 -1.06
CA ARG A 223 -8.21 -17.76 -0.56
C ARG A 223 -9.05 -16.76 0.25
N GLY A 224 -8.49 -15.60 0.61
CA GLY A 224 -9.16 -14.61 1.46
C GLY A 224 -9.33 -15.07 2.92
N GLU A 225 -8.46 -15.98 3.37
CA GLU A 225 -8.39 -16.43 4.75
C GLU A 225 -7.73 -15.35 5.63
N LEU A 226 -7.80 -15.50 6.96
CA LEU A 226 -7.06 -14.63 7.88
C LEU A 226 -5.60 -15.07 7.93
N TYR A 227 -4.68 -14.12 7.80
CA TYR A 227 -3.25 -14.39 7.77
C TYR A 227 -2.44 -13.45 8.67
N ASP A 228 -1.26 -13.91 9.07
CA ASP A 228 -0.26 -13.17 9.85
C ASP A 228 1.03 -12.98 9.02
N GLY A 229 2.13 -12.59 9.67
CA GLY A 229 3.41 -12.33 9.01
C GLY A 229 3.98 -13.52 8.20
N ARG A 230 3.49 -14.75 8.40
CA ARG A 230 3.93 -15.93 7.64
C ARG A 230 3.58 -15.88 6.14
N CYS A 231 2.78 -14.89 5.71
CA CYS A 231 2.47 -14.70 4.30
C CYS A 231 3.61 -14.07 3.48
N ASP A 232 4.61 -13.48 4.15
CA ASP A 232 5.82 -12.88 3.56
C ASP A 232 6.93 -13.92 3.40
#